data_AF-A0AAF1ANN5-F1
#
_entry.id   AF-A0AAF1ANN5-F1
#
_cell.length_a   1.000
_cell.length_b   1.000
_cell.length_c   1.000
_cell.angle_alpha   90.00
_cell.angle_beta   90.00
_cell.angle_gamma   90.00
#
_symmetry.space_group_name_H-M   'P 1'
#
loop_
_entity.id
_entity.type
_entity.pdbx_description
1 polymer ?
#
loop_
_entity_poly.entity_id
_entity_poly.type
_entity_poly.pdbx_seq_one_letter_code
_entity_poly.pdbx_strand_id
1 'polypeptide(L)'
;MAKLTMRLQLLMKLFNTVVGMAGFFMVAYGVWLIKVWQSDIEPYSYHHQTSIPWFIHAFIGLGISSCAISCLGHFAAHTADSNLLSYYVSLMSLLLLLEIATMTDMFLSFAWLKDITNDPTGGFDKFKDFVEASLDICRWEGVFIVLAQVVSILLAIVMRIQDTDLGNYYVLEHDSAPYTSYISPGHGLYLA
;
A
#
# COMPACT_ATOMS: atom_id res chain seq x y z
N MET A 1 5.94 28.17 -3.02
CA MET A 1 6.05 26.89 -3.75
C MET A 1 6.93 25.88 -3.01
N ALA A 2 8.25 26.06 -2.89
CA ALA A 2 9.15 25.06 -2.27
C ALA A 2 8.77 24.59 -0.85
N LYS A 3 8.34 25.49 0.04
CA LYS A 3 7.87 25.13 1.40
C LYS A 3 6.63 24.22 1.40
N LEU A 4 5.77 24.31 0.38
CA LEU A 4 4.59 23.48 0.25
C LEU A 4 4.98 22.07 -0.21
N THR A 5 5.82 21.95 -1.23
CA THR A 5 6.30 20.67 -1.76
C THR A 5 7.04 19.84 -0.69
N MET A 6 7.87 20.48 0.14
CA MET A 6 8.53 19.80 1.27
C MET A 6 7.52 19.24 2.29
N ARG A 7 6.43 19.97 2.56
CA ARG A 7 5.37 19.51 3.48
C ARG A 7 4.61 18.32 2.90
N LEU A 8 4.30 18.35 1.59
CA LEU A 8 3.63 17.24 0.91
C LEU A 8 4.52 15.98 0.90
N GLN A 9 5.81 16.11 0.60
CA GLN A 9 6.78 14.99 0.68
C GLN A 9 6.90 14.41 2.09
N LEU A 10 6.93 15.26 3.11
CA LEU A 10 6.98 14.82 4.51
C LEU A 10 5.71 14.05 4.89
N LEU A 11 4.54 14.56 4.52
CA LEU A 11 3.26 13.89 4.76
C LEU A 11 3.22 12.54 4.04
N MET A 12 3.64 12.48 2.78
CA MET A 12 3.69 11.24 2.01
C MET A 12 4.61 10.20 2.68
N LYS A 13 5.78 10.62 3.18
CA LYS A 13 6.68 9.75 3.94
C LYS A 13 6.04 9.27 5.23
N LEU A 14 5.40 10.16 5.99
CA LEU A 14 4.74 9.82 7.25
C LEU A 14 3.61 8.80 7.03
N PHE A 15 2.75 9.03 6.03
CA PHE A 15 1.66 8.10 5.70
C PHE A 15 2.20 6.73 5.26
N ASN A 16 3.21 6.70 4.38
CA ASN A 16 3.85 5.45 3.97
C ASN A 16 4.50 4.71 5.15
N THR A 17 5.08 5.41 6.13
CA THR A 17 5.57 4.77 7.36
C THR A 17 4.43 4.14 8.17
N VAL A 18 3.31 4.84 8.34
CA VAL A 18 2.15 4.31 9.06
C VAL A 18 1.59 3.06 8.39
N VAL A 19 1.44 3.08 7.06
CA VAL A 19 0.99 1.92 6.27
C VAL A 19 1.98 0.74 6.41
N GLY A 20 3.28 1.02 6.44
CA GLY A 20 4.30 -0.02 6.60
C GLY A 20 4.29 -0.65 8.00
N MET A 21 4.10 0.16 9.05
CA MET A 21 3.93 -0.33 10.41
C MET A 21 2.66 -1.19 10.53
N ALA A 22 1.54 -0.72 9.99
CA ALA A 22 0.29 -1.49 9.96
C ALA A 22 0.49 -2.83 9.22
N GLY A 23 1.15 -2.83 8.07
CA GLY A 23 1.50 -4.04 7.33
C GLY A 23 2.35 -5.02 8.15
N PHE A 24 3.34 -4.52 8.90
CA PHE A 24 4.15 -5.35 9.79
C PHE A 24 3.30 -6.00 10.89
N PHE A 25 2.42 -5.24 11.52
CA PHE A 25 1.49 -5.78 12.52
C PHE A 25 0.52 -6.80 11.90
N MET A 26 0.04 -6.58 10.67
CA MET A 26 -0.82 -7.54 9.97
C MET A 26 -0.10 -8.87 9.71
N VAL A 27 1.17 -8.84 9.29
CA VAL A 27 1.97 -10.06 9.10
C VAL A 27 2.17 -10.78 10.44
N ALA A 28 2.56 -10.05 11.49
CA ALA A 28 2.75 -10.64 12.82
C ALA A 28 1.46 -11.29 13.35
N TYR A 29 0.33 -10.60 13.19
CA TYR A 29 -0.99 -11.12 13.58
C TYR A 29 -1.40 -12.33 12.73
N GLY A 30 -1.17 -12.31 11.42
CA GLY A 30 -1.45 -13.44 10.54
C GLY A 30 -0.63 -14.69 10.89
N VAL A 31 0.66 -14.52 11.20
CA VAL A 31 1.51 -15.62 11.69
C VAL A 31 1.00 -16.16 13.03
N TRP A 32 0.55 -15.27 13.92
CA TRP A 32 -0.07 -15.68 15.18
C TRP A 32 -1.39 -16.45 14.96
N LEU A 33 -2.23 -16.03 14.01
CA LEU A 33 -3.45 -16.75 13.65
C LEU A 33 -3.18 -18.17 13.13
N ILE A 34 -2.08 -18.38 12.36
CA ILE A 34 -1.67 -19.73 11.96
C ILE A 34 -1.37 -20.59 13.19
N LYS A 35 -0.65 -20.04 14.18
CA LYS A 35 -0.31 -20.76 15.41
C LYS A 35 -1.54 -21.12 16.22
N VAL A 36 -2.49 -20.21 16.36
CA VAL A 36 -3.77 -20.46 17.03
C VAL A 36 -4.57 -21.53 16.30
N TRP A 37 -4.71 -21.40 14.97
CA TRP A 37 -5.41 -22.38 14.14
C TRP A 37 -4.83 -23.79 14.27
N GLN A 38 -3.50 -23.91 14.26
CA GLN A 38 -2.82 -25.19 14.47
C GLN A 38 -3.08 -25.76 15.88
N SER A 39 -2.98 -24.92 16.91
CA SER A 39 -3.17 -25.33 18.31
C SER A 39 -4.59 -25.80 18.62
N ASP A 40 -5.61 -25.16 18.06
CA ASP A 40 -7.01 -25.46 18.37
C ASP A 40 -7.56 -26.65 17.58
N ILE A 41 -6.94 -27.02 16.44
CA ILE A 41 -7.38 -28.12 15.56
C ILE A 41 -6.57 -29.41 15.74
N GLU A 42 -5.35 -29.34 16.28
CA GLU A 42 -4.50 -30.51 16.59
C GLU A 42 -5.22 -31.66 17.32
N PRO A 43 -6.16 -31.44 18.28
CA PRO A 43 -6.83 -32.54 18.98
C PRO A 43 -7.79 -33.37 18.09
N TYR A 44 -8.22 -32.85 16.95
CA TYR A 44 -9.29 -33.43 16.12
C TYR A 44 -8.80 -34.00 14.77
N SER A 45 -7.51 -33.84 14.47
CA SER A 45 -6.91 -34.09 13.15
C SER A 45 -6.35 -35.51 12.96
N TYR A 46 -7.08 -36.56 13.36
CA TYR A 46 -6.62 -37.94 13.11
C TYR A 46 -6.91 -38.44 11.67
N HIS A 47 -7.81 -37.80 10.90
CA HIS A 47 -8.16 -38.32 9.56
C HIS A 47 -8.54 -37.31 8.47
N HIS A 48 -8.55 -35.99 8.71
CA HIS A 48 -8.87 -35.00 7.67
C HIS A 48 -7.78 -33.94 7.56
N GLN A 49 -7.31 -33.74 6.33
CA GLN A 49 -6.34 -32.73 5.97
C GLN A 49 -7.01 -31.36 6.04
N THR A 50 -7.00 -30.74 7.22
CA THR A 50 -7.56 -29.39 7.41
C THR A 50 -6.58 -28.37 6.86
N SER A 51 -6.79 -27.95 5.62
CA SER A 51 -6.06 -26.83 5.01
C SER A 51 -6.24 -25.56 5.84
N ILE A 52 -5.16 -24.79 6.01
CA ILE A 52 -5.23 -23.47 6.66
C ILE A 52 -6.23 -22.60 5.89
N PRO A 53 -7.15 -21.90 6.57
CA PRO A 53 -8.15 -21.05 5.95
C PRO A 53 -7.51 -20.05 4.99
N TRP A 54 -8.14 -19.89 3.83
CA TRP A 54 -7.64 -19.02 2.76
C TRP A 54 -7.51 -17.55 3.22
N PHE A 55 -8.38 -17.10 4.13
CA PHE A 55 -8.37 -15.72 4.64
C PHE A 55 -7.11 -15.38 5.44
N ILE A 56 -6.52 -16.35 6.15
CA ILE A 56 -5.28 -16.14 6.92
C ILE A 56 -4.11 -15.85 5.96
N HIS A 57 -4.05 -16.57 4.84
CA HIS A 57 -3.05 -16.32 3.79
C HIS A 57 -3.27 -14.97 3.10
N ALA A 58 -4.52 -14.60 2.84
CA ALA A 58 -4.86 -13.30 2.29
C ALA A 58 -4.41 -12.16 3.22
N PHE A 59 -4.61 -12.31 4.53
CA PHE A 59 -4.20 -11.32 5.54
C PHE A 59 -2.67 -11.13 5.61
N ILE A 60 -1.92 -12.23 5.58
CA ILE A 60 -0.44 -12.19 5.53
C ILE A 60 0.05 -11.59 4.21
N GLY A 61 -0.53 -12.01 3.09
CA GLY A 61 -0.19 -11.48 1.77
C GLY A 61 -0.40 -9.97 1.69
N LEU A 62 -1.55 -9.47 2.17
CA LEU A 62 -1.87 -8.05 2.21
C LEU A 62 -0.86 -7.27 3.07
N GLY A 63 -0.47 -7.80 4.23
CA GLY A 63 0.53 -7.20 5.09
C GLY A 63 1.91 -7.09 4.42
N ILE A 64 2.36 -8.15 3.74
CA ILE A 64 3.63 -8.14 2.97
C ILE A 64 3.58 -7.10 1.85
N SER A 65 2.50 -7.08 1.07
CA SER A 65 2.32 -6.10 -0.01
C SER A 65 2.32 -4.66 0.52
N SER A 66 1.66 -4.40 1.65
CA SER A 66 1.62 -3.09 2.31
C SER A 66 3.02 -2.63 2.76
N CYS A 67 3.82 -3.54 3.33
CA CYS A 67 5.22 -3.27 3.67
C CYS A 67 6.05 -2.92 2.43
N ALA A 68 5.93 -3.69 1.34
CA ALA A 68 6.68 -3.46 0.11
C ALA A 68 6.38 -2.09 -0.52
N ILE A 69 5.11 -1.70 -0.53
CA ILE A 69 4.68 -0.42 -1.12
C ILE A 69 5.03 0.77 -0.24
N SER A 70 5.05 0.58 1.08
CA SER A 70 5.56 1.59 2.00
C SER A 70 7.03 1.92 1.73
N CYS A 71 7.85 0.88 1.49
CA CYS A 71 9.24 1.06 1.05
C CYS A 71 9.30 1.83 -0.28
N LEU A 72 8.53 1.42 -1.30
CA LEU A 72 8.48 2.11 -2.59
C LEU A 72 8.02 3.57 -2.46
N GLY A 73 7.07 3.87 -1.58
CA GLY A 73 6.60 5.21 -1.31
C GLY A 73 7.66 6.11 -0.67
N HIS A 74 8.50 5.56 0.21
CA HIS A 74 9.67 6.27 0.73
C HIS A 74 10.68 6.61 -0.37
N PHE A 75 10.95 5.67 -1.28
CA PHE A 75 11.80 5.92 -2.44
C PHE A 75 11.19 6.93 -3.41
N ALA A 76 9.90 6.82 -3.74
CA ALA A 76 9.20 7.76 -4.61
C ALA A 76 9.23 9.19 -4.08
N ALA A 77 9.03 9.36 -2.76
CA ALA A 77 9.10 10.67 -2.11
C ALA A 77 10.53 11.23 -1.98
N HIS A 78 11.57 10.41 -2.17
CA HIS A 78 12.96 10.86 -2.14
C HIS A 78 13.49 11.21 -3.53
N THR A 79 13.20 10.38 -4.54
CA THR A 79 13.77 10.50 -5.88
C THR A 79 13.06 11.55 -6.74
N ALA A 80 11.80 11.90 -6.43
CA ALA A 80 10.96 12.81 -7.23
C ALA A 80 10.89 12.43 -8.72
N ASP A 81 11.21 11.18 -9.06
CA ASP A 81 11.16 10.67 -10.44
C ASP A 81 9.70 10.35 -10.81
N SER A 82 9.24 10.97 -11.89
CA SER A 82 7.88 10.84 -12.43
C SER A 82 7.49 9.39 -12.77
N ASN A 83 8.44 8.55 -13.18
CA ASN A 83 8.20 7.14 -13.51
C ASN A 83 7.98 6.32 -12.23
N LEU A 84 8.87 6.46 -11.24
CA LEU A 84 8.75 5.75 -9.97
C LEU A 84 7.47 6.14 -9.21
N LEU A 85 7.10 7.42 -9.27
CA LEU A 85 5.84 7.90 -8.72
C LEU A 85 4.63 7.28 -9.44
N SER A 86 4.71 7.10 -10.76
CA SER A 86 3.66 6.42 -11.54
C SER A 86 3.51 4.96 -11.13
N TYR A 87 4.61 4.22 -10.98
CA TYR A 87 4.58 2.84 -10.52
C TYR A 87 3.97 2.72 -9.11
N TYR A 88 4.34 3.63 -8.21
CA TYR A 88 3.76 3.69 -6.87
C TYR A 88 2.23 3.91 -6.90
N VAL A 89 1.74 4.87 -7.69
CA VAL A 89 0.29 5.14 -7.83
C VAL A 89 -0.45 3.95 -8.42
N SER A 90 0.13 3.28 -9.43
CA SER A 90 -0.47 2.08 -10.02
C SER A 90 -0.55 0.92 -9.02
N LEU A 91 0.49 0.69 -8.23
CA LEU A 91 0.50 -0.35 -7.19
C LEU A 91 -0.49 -0.05 -6.05
N MET A 92 -0.59 1.21 -5.61
CA MET A 92 -1.60 1.64 -4.64
C MET A 92 -3.02 1.44 -5.17
N SER A 93 -3.25 1.74 -6.46
CA SER A 93 -4.56 1.52 -7.09
C SER A 93 -4.91 0.03 -7.17
N LEU A 94 -3.94 -0.84 -7.46
CA LEU A 94 -4.14 -2.29 -7.45
C LEU A 94 -4.48 -2.81 -6.06
N LEU A 95 -3.81 -2.31 -5.02
CA LEU A 95 -4.13 -2.67 -3.64
C LEU A 95 -5.50 -2.19 -3.19
N LEU A 96 -5.89 -0.98 -3.59
CA LEU A 96 -7.23 -0.48 -3.33
C LEU A 96 -8.29 -1.40 -3.95
N LEU A 97 -8.08 -1.86 -5.18
CA LEU A 97 -8.98 -2.82 -5.84
C LEU A 97 -8.98 -4.17 -5.13
N LEU A 98 -7.81 -4.66 -4.71
CA LEU A 98 -7.68 -5.91 -3.97
C LEU A 98 -8.36 -5.82 -2.60
N GLU A 99 -8.24 -4.70 -1.90
CA GLU A 99 -8.90 -4.44 -0.61
C GLU A 99 -10.41 -4.36 -0.76
N ILE A 100 -10.92 -3.67 -1.79
CA ILE A 100 -12.36 -3.64 -2.06
C ILE A 100 -12.86 -5.06 -2.39
N ALA A 101 -12.09 -5.83 -3.18
CA ALA A 101 -12.43 -7.21 -3.51
C ALA A 101 -12.44 -8.12 -2.27
N THR A 102 -11.42 -8.06 -1.42
CA THR A 102 -11.35 -8.86 -0.20
C THR A 102 -12.37 -8.41 0.84
N MET A 103 -12.66 -7.12 0.98
CA MET A 103 -13.76 -6.65 1.83
C MET A 103 -15.11 -7.15 1.30
N THR A 104 -15.35 -7.08 -0.01
CA THR A 104 -16.59 -7.57 -0.62
C THR A 104 -16.74 -9.08 -0.42
N ASP A 105 -15.66 -9.83 -0.62
CA ASP A 105 -15.63 -11.27 -0.39
C ASP A 105 -15.79 -11.60 1.11
N MET A 106 -15.22 -10.80 2.02
CA MET A 106 -15.41 -10.90 3.46
C MET A 106 -16.88 -10.62 3.86
N PHE A 107 -17.53 -9.64 3.24
CA PHE A 107 -18.96 -9.35 3.47
C PHE A 107 -19.87 -10.44 2.92
N LEU A 108 -19.56 -10.98 1.75
CA LEU A 108 -20.29 -12.10 1.14
C LEU A 108 -20.08 -13.40 1.93
N SER A 109 -18.86 -13.62 2.42
CA SER A 109 -18.50 -14.77 3.24
C SER A 109 -19.04 -14.69 4.65
N PHE A 110 -19.20 -13.50 5.24
CA PHE A 110 -19.97 -13.36 6.48
C PHE A 110 -21.42 -13.85 6.32
N ALA A 111 -22.04 -13.58 5.17
CA ALA A 111 -23.37 -14.09 4.85
C ALA A 111 -23.37 -15.63 4.73
N TRP A 112 -22.33 -16.25 4.16
CA TRP A 112 -22.22 -17.71 4.12
C TRP A 112 -21.79 -18.30 5.48
N LEU A 113 -21.00 -17.61 6.30
CA LEU A 113 -20.47 -18.09 7.59
C LEU A 113 -21.62 -18.36 8.57
N LYS A 114 -22.71 -17.61 8.39
CA LYS A 114 -24.00 -17.82 9.06
C LYS A 114 -24.77 -19.05 8.54
N ASP A 115 -24.45 -19.51 7.33
CA ASP A 115 -25.09 -20.61 6.60
C ASP A 115 -24.28 -21.93 6.65
N ILE A 116 -23.03 -21.89 7.16
CA ILE A 116 -22.28 -23.10 7.53
C ILE A 116 -22.97 -23.72 8.74
N THR A 117 -23.73 -24.78 8.48
CA THR A 117 -24.49 -25.60 9.43
C THR A 117 -23.73 -25.94 10.70
N ASN A 118 -24.45 -25.88 11.84
CA ASN A 118 -24.07 -26.32 13.17
C ASN A 118 -23.12 -27.53 13.15
N ASP A 119 -21.86 -27.31 13.51
CA ASP A 119 -20.90 -28.38 13.77
C ASP A 119 -21.20 -28.97 15.16
N PRO A 120 -21.53 -30.27 15.29
CA PRO A 120 -21.82 -30.90 16.58
C PRO A 120 -20.61 -31.00 17.53
N THR A 121 -19.41 -30.62 17.08
CA THR A 121 -18.14 -30.77 17.83
C THR A 121 -17.82 -29.55 18.71
N GLY A 122 -18.50 -28.41 18.52
CA GLY A 122 -18.40 -27.20 19.37
C GLY A 122 -17.05 -26.45 19.39
N GLY A 123 -15.99 -27.01 18.80
CA GLY A 123 -14.69 -26.34 18.63
C GLY A 123 -14.70 -25.26 17.54
N PHE A 124 -15.43 -25.51 16.45
CA PHE A 124 -15.61 -24.54 15.36
C PHE A 124 -16.40 -23.31 15.80
N ASP A 125 -17.36 -23.46 16.72
CA ASP A 125 -18.15 -22.35 17.25
C ASP A 125 -17.29 -21.34 18.02
N LYS A 126 -16.28 -21.79 18.79
CA LYS A 126 -15.36 -20.88 19.49
C LYS A 126 -14.48 -20.09 18.53
N PHE A 127 -13.99 -20.74 17.48
CA PHE A 127 -13.22 -20.07 16.44
C PHE A 127 -14.09 -19.08 15.65
N LYS A 128 -15.33 -19.46 15.34
CA LYS A 128 -16.31 -18.60 14.68
C LYS A 128 -16.64 -17.36 15.52
N ASP A 129 -16.92 -17.53 16.82
CA ASP A 129 -17.16 -16.41 17.75
C ASP A 129 -15.93 -15.49 17.85
N PHE A 130 -14.73 -16.05 17.89
CA PHE A 130 -13.49 -15.27 17.90
C PHE A 130 -13.29 -14.48 16.59
N VAL A 131 -13.54 -15.10 15.44
CA VAL A 131 -13.45 -14.46 14.13
C VAL A 131 -14.53 -13.37 14.02
N GLU A 132 -15.77 -13.64 14.43
CA GLU A 132 -16.88 -12.68 14.39
C GLU A 132 -16.60 -11.45 15.28
N ALA A 133 -16.07 -11.65 16.49
CA ALA A 133 -15.63 -10.56 17.36
C ALA A 133 -14.46 -9.75 16.79
N SER A 134 -13.57 -10.40 16.03
CA SER A 134 -12.39 -9.77 15.42
C SER A 134 -12.70 -9.10 14.07
N LEU A 135 -13.78 -9.50 13.40
CA LEU A 135 -14.19 -8.97 12.09
C LEU A 135 -14.66 -7.52 12.18
N ASP A 136 -15.29 -7.11 13.29
CA ASP A 136 -15.70 -5.72 13.48
C ASP A 136 -14.48 -4.79 13.61
N ILE A 137 -13.43 -5.25 14.28
CA ILE A 137 -12.14 -4.54 14.35
C ILE A 137 -11.51 -4.51 12.95
N CYS A 138 -11.47 -5.65 12.25
CA CYS A 138 -10.95 -5.75 10.87
C CYS A 138 -11.68 -4.81 9.90
N ARG A 139 -13.00 -4.63 10.06
CA ARG A 139 -13.81 -3.72 9.24
C ARG A 139 -13.38 -2.27 9.40
N TRP A 140 -13.21 -1.81 10.64
CA TRP A 140 -12.78 -0.44 10.91
C TRP A 140 -11.34 -0.22 10.46
N GLU A 141 -10.45 -1.17 10.72
CA GLU A 141 -9.06 -1.17 10.22
C GLU A 141 -9.02 -1.09 8.68
N GLY A 142 -9.84 -1.86 7.98
CA GLY A 142 -9.94 -1.81 6.51
C GLY A 142 -10.37 -0.43 5.99
N VAL A 143 -11.32 0.23 6.66
CA VAL A 143 -11.74 1.60 6.30
C VAL A 143 -10.60 2.60 6.48
N PHE A 144 -9.81 2.48 7.56
CA PHE A 144 -8.65 3.35 7.78
C PHE A 144 -7.56 3.15 6.72
N ILE A 145 -7.30 1.90 6.31
CA ILE A 145 -6.31 1.59 5.28
C ILE A 145 -6.73 2.18 3.91
N VAL A 146 -7.98 1.95 3.49
CA VAL A 146 -8.53 2.52 2.24
C VAL A 146 -8.45 4.04 2.25
N LEU A 147 -8.81 4.68 3.36
CA LEU A 147 -8.71 6.14 3.49
C LEU A 147 -7.26 6.63 3.35
N ALA A 148 -6.31 5.96 3.99
CA ALA A 148 -4.89 6.28 3.91
C ALA A 148 -4.33 6.11 2.49
N GLN A 149 -4.77 5.08 1.76
CA GLN A 149 -4.41 4.86 0.36
C GLN A 149 -4.97 5.94 -0.56
N VAL A 150 -6.25 6.31 -0.41
CA VAL A 150 -6.88 7.38 -1.19
C VAL A 150 -6.17 8.72 -0.96
N VAL A 151 -5.84 9.06 0.29
CA VAL A 151 -5.08 10.28 0.61
C VAL A 151 -3.69 10.24 -0.03
N SER A 152 -3.01 9.09 0.01
CA SER A 152 -1.70 8.91 -0.63
C SER A 152 -1.74 9.10 -2.15
N ILE A 153 -2.77 8.58 -2.81
CA ILE A 153 -2.99 8.75 -4.26
C ILE A 153 -3.26 10.22 -4.59
N LEU A 154 -4.15 10.88 -3.84
CA LEU A 154 -4.44 12.31 -4.03
C LEU A 154 -3.19 13.17 -3.88
N LEU A 155 -2.38 12.88 -2.85
CA LEU A 155 -1.13 13.59 -2.59
C LEU A 155 -0.13 13.40 -3.75
N ALA A 156 0.00 12.18 -4.25
CA ALA A 156 0.86 11.87 -5.40
C ALA A 156 0.42 12.59 -6.69
N ILE A 157 -0.90 12.69 -6.94
CA ILE A 157 -1.45 13.43 -8.08
C ILE A 157 -1.13 14.92 -7.96
N VAL A 158 -1.35 15.51 -6.78
CA VAL A 158 -1.04 16.94 -6.54
C VAL A 158 0.45 17.21 -6.75
N MET A 159 1.32 16.31 -6.29
CA MET A 159 2.77 16.42 -6.52
C MET A 159 3.11 16.34 -8.02
N ARG A 160 2.47 15.45 -8.79
CA ARG A 160 2.65 15.38 -10.25
C ARG A 160 2.26 16.65 -10.98
N ILE A 161 1.13 17.25 -10.59
CA ILE A 161 0.64 18.49 -11.21
C ILE A 161 1.65 19.63 -10.96
N GLN A 162 2.15 19.74 -9.72
CA GLN A 162 3.16 20.75 -9.37
C GLN A 162 4.48 20.57 -10.13
N ASP A 163 4.94 19.33 -10.29
CA ASP A 163 6.16 19.02 -11.03
C ASP A 163 6.03 19.39 -12.52
N THR A 164 4.87 19.08 -13.12
CA THR A 164 4.56 19.42 -14.51
C THR A 164 4.52 20.94 -14.74
N ASP A 165 3.91 21.68 -13.82
CA ASP A 165 3.82 23.15 -13.89
C ASP A 165 5.20 23.81 -13.80
N LEU A 166 6.06 23.30 -12.90
CA LEU A 166 7.43 23.75 -12.75
C LEU A 166 8.28 23.45 -13.99
N GLY A 167 8.14 22.24 -14.57
CA GLY A 167 8.81 21.86 -15.81
C GLY A 167 8.44 22.76 -16.98
N ASN A 168 7.15 23.09 -17.14
CA ASN A 168 6.69 24.01 -18.17
C ASN A 168 7.24 25.43 -17.98
N TYR A 169 7.31 25.93 -16.74
CA TYR A 169 7.91 27.24 -16.44
C TYR A 169 9.37 27.31 -16.89
N TYR A 170 10.19 26.31 -16.56
CA TYR A 170 11.60 26.28 -16.97
C TYR A 170 11.77 26.12 -18.50
N VAL A 171 10.92 25.33 -19.15
CA VAL A 171 10.96 25.18 -20.62
C VAL A 171 10.62 26.50 -21.32
N LEU A 172 9.59 27.21 -20.85
CA LEU A 172 9.21 28.52 -21.41
C LEU A 172 10.29 29.58 -21.15
N GLU A 173 10.92 29.58 -19.98
CA GLU A 173 12.03 30.48 -19.68
C GLU A 173 13.23 30.19 -20.60
N HIS A 174 13.56 28.92 -20.82
CA HIS A 174 14.63 28.50 -21.73
C HIS A 174 14.33 28.86 -23.21
N ASP A 175 13.08 28.78 -23.65
CA ASP A 175 12.68 29.14 -25.02
C ASP A 175 12.57 30.67 -25.21
N SER A 176 12.33 31.41 -24.13
CA SER A 176 12.28 32.87 -24.12
C SER A 176 13.63 33.56 -23.87
N ALA A 177 14.66 32.80 -23.47
CA ALA A 177 16.02 33.32 -23.37
C ALA A 177 16.50 33.71 -24.78
N PRO A 178 16.91 34.97 -25.01
CA PRO A 178 17.38 35.37 -26.33
C PRO A 178 18.56 34.48 -26.72
N TYR A 179 18.59 34.03 -27.98
CA TYR A 179 19.77 33.45 -28.61
C TYR A 179 20.90 34.50 -28.60
N THR A 180 21.53 34.75 -27.46
CA THR A 180 22.92 35.22 -27.46
C THR A 180 23.74 34.04 -27.90
N SER A 181 23.86 33.93 -29.22
CA SER A 181 24.92 33.19 -29.87
C SER A 181 26.21 33.47 -29.11
N TYR A 182 26.74 32.46 -28.42
CA TYR A 182 28.17 32.40 -28.16
C TYR A 182 28.82 32.21 -29.52
N ILE A 183 29.01 33.33 -30.23
CA ILE A 183 30.02 33.47 -31.26
C ILE A 183 31.32 33.22 -30.51
N SER A 184 31.84 31.99 -30.62
CA SER A 184 33.23 31.71 -30.31
C SER A 184 34.09 32.53 -31.27
N PRO A 185 34.84 33.55 -30.82
CA PRO A 185 35.74 34.27 -31.70
C PRO A 185 36.99 33.42 -31.87
N GLY A 186 37.20 32.95 -33.11
CA GLY A 186 38.50 32.90 -33.78
C GLY A 186 39.72 32.31 -33.05
N HIS A 187 40.14 31.15 -33.55
CA HIS A 187 41.53 30.71 -33.72
C HIS A 187 42.66 31.70 -33.35
N GLY A 188 43.60 31.23 -32.51
CA GLY A 188 44.95 31.79 -32.37
C GLY A 188 45.91 30.80 -31.71
N LEU A 189 47.01 30.51 -32.39
CA LEU A 189 48.20 29.73 -31.99
C LEU A 189 48.57 29.79 -30.49
N TYR A 190 49.22 28.75 -29.95
CA TYR A 190 50.67 28.75 -29.66
C TYR A 190 51.15 27.35 -29.24
N LEU A 191 52.11 26.84 -30.01
CA LEU A 191 53.12 25.87 -29.61
C LEU A 191 53.98 26.45 -28.45
N ALA A 192 54.17 25.66 -27.40
CA ALA A 192 55.44 25.46 -26.69
C ALA A 192 55.25 24.35 -25.64
#